data_AF-A0A957J6Z2-F1
#
_entry.id   AF-A0A957J6Z2-F1
#
_cell.length_a   1.000
_cell.length_b   1.000
_cell.length_c   1.000
_cell.angle_alpha   90.00
_cell.angle_beta   90.00
_cell.angle_gamma   90.00
#
_symmetry.space_group_name_H-M   'P 1'
#
loop_
_entity.id
_entity.type
_entity.pdbx_description
1 polymer ?
#
loop_
_entity_poly.entity_id
_entity_poly.type
_entity_poly.pdbx_seq_one_letter_code
_entity_poly.pdbx_strand_id
1 'polypeptide(L)'
;MSNLTNPFDEMDMVPALFAEAAAKGYLTYDQILEAIPEAENNTDLFEAILDEAQTANISIFEDDEDAAENMGDQADDTDDLGELMANLFQSASAHSAPLFDLSGVPIDDSVGLYFREMGQQSLLSADEEVQLAMEIEAGREAINYLEANRDDLDGDALDELSQTIEIGEAARAHLIRANTRLVVSIAKKYRGRGLQFLDLIQEGNVGLMKAVEKYDYTRGNRFSTYATWWIRQAVSRAIADQARTIRIPVHMFETINKIIRIQRDMVQKLGREPMIEELVLELDYLEPKEIDAVRQHLEDDSPLDPLVFRKWRQSAGKVRNILRISQDPMSLELPVGQDDDQTQLGDFIEDPSVVEPVDAASKELLREQVRNVLGFLTDRERAVIEMRFGLNDGKDHTLEEVGREFGVTRERIRQIEAKALRKLRHPSRSKALRDYLS
;
A
#
# COMPACT_ATOMS: atom_id res chain seq x y z
N MET A 1 -25.53 -10.79 -32.83
CA MET A 1 -24.54 -9.79 -33.28
C MET A 1 -24.59 -8.62 -32.30
N SER A 2 -24.20 -8.89 -31.07
CA SER A 2 -23.85 -7.86 -30.09
C SER A 2 -22.40 -7.49 -30.41
N ASN A 3 -22.15 -6.24 -30.79
CA ASN A 3 -20.81 -5.70 -30.82
C ASN A 3 -20.27 -5.78 -29.38
N LEU A 4 -19.47 -6.81 -29.10
CA LEU A 4 -18.51 -6.74 -28.01
C LEU A 4 -17.51 -5.68 -28.44
N THR A 5 -17.61 -4.50 -27.84
CA THR A 5 -16.52 -3.54 -27.85
C THR A 5 -15.29 -4.29 -27.34
N ASN A 6 -14.28 -4.45 -28.19
CA ASN A 6 -13.04 -5.08 -27.78
C ASN A 6 -12.43 -4.20 -26.68
N PRO A 7 -12.20 -4.71 -25.46
CA PRO A 7 -11.60 -3.90 -24.38
C PRO A 7 -10.23 -3.33 -24.75
N PHE A 8 -9.61 -3.82 -25.83
CA PHE A 8 -8.33 -3.37 -26.36
C PHE A 8 -8.42 -2.26 -27.43
N ASP A 9 -9.60 -1.93 -27.96
CA ASP A 9 -9.74 -0.94 -29.04
C ASP A 9 -9.44 0.50 -28.58
N GLU A 10 -9.44 0.77 -27.26
CA GLU A 10 -9.11 2.09 -26.69
C GLU A 10 -7.63 2.22 -26.27
N MET A 11 -6.81 1.17 -26.40
CA MET A 11 -5.42 1.13 -25.94
C MET A 11 -4.45 0.84 -27.09
N ASP A 12 -3.89 1.90 -27.70
CA ASP A 12 -2.95 1.81 -28.84
C ASP A 12 -1.69 0.95 -28.59
N MET A 13 -1.34 0.65 -27.33
CA MET A 13 -0.13 -0.12 -26.97
C MET A 13 -0.31 -1.64 -27.01
N VAL A 14 -1.54 -2.15 -26.98
CA VAL A 14 -1.81 -3.61 -26.92
C VAL A 14 -1.43 -4.34 -28.21
N PRO A 15 -1.79 -3.84 -29.41
CA PRO A 15 -1.40 -4.49 -30.67
C PRO A 15 0.12 -4.51 -30.89
N ALA A 16 0.82 -3.49 -30.38
CA ALA A 16 2.28 -3.40 -30.50
C ALA A 16 2.99 -4.44 -29.62
N LEU A 17 2.52 -4.63 -28.39
CA LEU A 17 3.03 -5.67 -27.48
C LEU A 17 2.87 -7.07 -28.08
N PHE A 18 1.67 -7.39 -28.57
CA PHE A 18 1.39 -8.70 -29.17
C PHE A 18 2.14 -8.92 -30.49
N ALA A 19 2.40 -7.86 -31.28
CA ALA A 19 3.22 -7.96 -32.48
C ALA A 19 4.70 -8.23 -32.16
N GLU A 20 5.25 -7.59 -31.12
CA GLU A 20 6.62 -7.86 -30.64
C GLU A 20 6.74 -9.26 -30.04
N ALA A 21 5.75 -9.67 -29.24
CA ALA A 21 5.68 -11.00 -28.63
C ALA A 21 5.48 -12.11 -29.67
N ALA A 22 4.71 -11.87 -30.74
CA ALA A 22 4.59 -12.78 -31.86
C ALA A 22 5.92 -12.99 -32.61
N ALA A 23 6.81 -11.98 -32.61
CA ALA A 23 8.15 -12.11 -33.18
C ALA A 23 9.11 -12.90 -32.26
N LYS A 24 8.96 -12.78 -30.94
CA LYS A 24 9.76 -13.51 -29.93
C LYS A 24 9.24 -14.93 -29.64
N GLY A 25 7.96 -15.20 -29.92
CA GLY A 25 7.28 -16.45 -29.58
C GLY A 25 6.86 -16.58 -28.11
N TYR A 26 7.16 -15.56 -27.30
CA TYR A 26 6.81 -15.50 -25.88
C TYR A 26 6.54 -14.07 -25.41
N LEU A 27 5.85 -13.96 -24.28
CA LEU A 27 5.55 -12.70 -23.61
C LEU A 27 5.80 -12.86 -22.11
N THR A 28 6.44 -11.91 -21.45
CA THR A 28 6.65 -11.98 -20.00
C THR A 28 5.56 -11.23 -19.25
N TYR A 29 5.28 -11.65 -18.01
CA TYR A 29 4.32 -10.92 -17.16
C TYR A 29 4.75 -9.49 -16.89
N ASP A 30 6.06 -9.23 -16.79
CA ASP A 30 6.57 -7.88 -16.58
C ASP A 30 6.32 -6.98 -17.80
N GLN A 31 6.43 -7.52 -19.03
CA GLN A 31 6.08 -6.82 -20.26
C GLN A 31 4.57 -6.51 -20.35
N ILE A 32 3.72 -7.46 -19.93
CA ILE A 32 2.26 -7.26 -19.87
C ILE A 32 1.91 -6.12 -18.89
N LEU A 33 2.48 -6.16 -17.68
CA LEU A 33 2.20 -5.17 -16.64
C LEU A 33 2.80 -3.78 -16.96
N GLU A 34 3.91 -3.73 -17.70
CA GLU A 34 4.49 -2.48 -18.16
C GLU A 34 3.62 -1.81 -19.23
N ALA A 35 3.13 -2.57 -20.21
CA ALA A 35 2.28 -2.04 -21.26
C ALA A 35 0.84 -1.78 -20.79
N ILE A 36 0.33 -2.60 -19.87
CA ILE A 36 -1.05 -2.52 -19.36
C ILE A 36 -1.03 -2.61 -17.83
N PRO A 37 -0.69 -1.52 -17.11
CA PRO A 37 -0.69 -1.50 -15.65
C PRO A 37 -2.08 -1.79 -15.05
N GLU A 38 -3.14 -1.40 -15.77
CA GLU A 38 -4.52 -1.65 -15.35
C GLU A 38 -4.88 -3.14 -15.31
N ALA A 39 -4.14 -3.97 -16.06
CA ALA A 39 -4.31 -5.42 -16.03
C ALA A 39 -4.05 -5.98 -14.63
N GLU A 40 -3.17 -5.37 -13.82
CA GLU A 40 -2.89 -5.80 -12.44
C GLU A 40 -4.16 -5.78 -11.56
N ASN A 41 -5.05 -4.81 -11.79
CA ASN A 41 -6.23 -4.60 -10.95
C ASN A 41 -7.54 -5.05 -11.61
N ASN A 42 -7.51 -5.42 -12.88
CA ASN A 42 -8.71 -5.79 -13.65
C ASN A 42 -8.61 -7.23 -14.18
N THR A 43 -9.32 -8.12 -13.49
CA THR A 43 -9.38 -9.55 -13.86
C THR A 43 -9.87 -9.77 -15.28
N ASP A 44 -10.89 -9.03 -15.72
CA ASP A 44 -11.50 -9.22 -17.04
C ASP A 44 -10.52 -8.84 -18.16
N LEU A 45 -9.70 -7.81 -17.94
CA LEU A 45 -8.63 -7.43 -18.86
C LEU A 45 -7.53 -8.48 -18.93
N PHE A 46 -7.12 -9.02 -17.77
CA PHE A 46 -6.10 -10.07 -17.75
C PHE A 46 -6.58 -11.35 -18.45
N GLU A 47 -7.82 -11.77 -18.22
CA GLU A 47 -8.41 -12.91 -18.94
C GLU A 47 -8.44 -12.67 -20.45
N ALA A 48 -8.84 -11.48 -20.89
CA ALA A 48 -8.82 -11.14 -22.31
C ALA A 48 -7.40 -11.14 -22.91
N ILE A 49 -6.37 -10.77 -22.14
CA ILE A 49 -4.95 -10.84 -22.57
C ILE A 49 -4.50 -12.30 -22.73
N LEU A 50 -4.89 -13.19 -21.81
CA LEU A 50 -4.60 -14.62 -21.91
C LEU A 50 -5.26 -15.23 -23.17
N ASP A 51 -6.52 -14.87 -23.43
CA ASP A 51 -7.27 -15.37 -24.59
C ASP A 51 -6.66 -14.88 -25.92
N GLU A 52 -6.21 -13.62 -25.98
CA GLU A 52 -5.53 -13.07 -27.15
C GLU A 52 -4.14 -13.69 -27.34
N ALA A 53 -3.36 -13.86 -26.27
CA ALA A 53 -2.06 -14.54 -26.31
C ALA A 53 -2.18 -15.97 -26.82
N GLN A 54 -3.22 -16.68 -26.41
CA GLN A 54 -3.50 -18.04 -26.86
C GLN A 54 -3.93 -18.07 -28.33
N THR A 55 -4.77 -17.14 -28.77
CA THR A 55 -5.17 -17.00 -30.18
C THR A 55 -3.97 -16.71 -31.07
N ALA A 56 -2.98 -15.96 -30.56
CA ALA A 56 -1.71 -15.68 -31.22
C ALA A 56 -0.64 -16.78 -31.02
N ASN A 57 -0.92 -17.84 -30.25
CA ASN A 57 -0.01 -18.95 -29.93
C ASN A 57 1.31 -18.49 -29.26
N ILE A 58 1.21 -17.55 -28.32
CA ILE A 58 2.33 -16.97 -27.57
C ILE A 58 2.34 -17.57 -26.15
N SER A 59 3.48 -18.13 -25.73
CA SER A 59 3.65 -18.64 -24.36
C SER A 59 3.95 -17.50 -23.40
N ILE A 60 3.24 -17.45 -22.27
CA ILE A 60 3.47 -16.42 -21.23
C ILE A 60 4.40 -17.00 -20.16
N PHE A 61 5.51 -16.32 -19.93
CA PHE A 61 6.50 -16.69 -18.90
C PHE A 61 6.55 -15.65 -17.79
N GLU A 62 7.15 -16.03 -16.67
CA GLU A 62 7.28 -15.15 -15.52
C GLU A 62 8.17 -13.96 -15.83
N ASP A 63 9.42 -14.25 -16.16
CA ASP A 63 10.47 -13.26 -16.39
C ASP A 63 11.27 -13.67 -17.65
N ASP A 64 12.13 -12.78 -18.19
CA ASP A 64 12.95 -13.13 -19.37
C ASP A 64 13.93 -14.30 -19.08
N GLU A 65 14.33 -14.49 -17.82
CA GLU A 65 15.11 -15.66 -17.37
C GLU A 65 14.30 -16.96 -17.50
N ASP A 66 13.03 -16.97 -17.05
CA ASP A 66 12.13 -18.12 -17.17
C ASP A 66 11.78 -18.44 -18.63
N ALA A 67 11.70 -17.42 -19.49
CA ALA A 67 11.53 -17.60 -20.92
C ALA A 67 12.79 -18.22 -21.57
N ALA A 68 13.98 -17.76 -21.17
CA ALA A 68 15.25 -18.28 -21.66
C ALA A 68 15.50 -19.75 -21.25
N GLU A 69 15.13 -20.13 -20.01
CA GLU A 69 15.25 -21.51 -19.52
C GLU A 69 14.31 -22.49 -20.24
N ASN A 70 13.13 -22.04 -20.68
CA ASN A 70 12.12 -22.90 -21.30
C ASN A 70 12.14 -22.88 -22.85
N MET A 71 12.69 -21.84 -23.48
CA MET A 71 12.81 -21.72 -24.95
C MET A 71 14.21 -22.10 -25.49
N GLY A 72 15.20 -22.27 -24.62
CA GLY A 72 16.54 -22.76 -24.98
C GLY A 72 16.61 -24.28 -25.07
N ASP A 73 16.56 -24.83 -26.28
CA ASP A 73 16.75 -26.26 -26.52
C ASP A 73 18.22 -26.67 -26.22
N GLN A 74 18.39 -27.58 -25.26
CA GLN A 74 19.58 -28.39 -24.92
C GLN A 74 20.98 -27.75 -25.10
N ALA A 75 21.56 -27.23 -24.02
CA ALA A 75 22.95 -27.51 -23.60
C ALA A 75 23.31 -26.78 -22.29
N ASP A 76 23.87 -27.55 -21.37
CA ASP A 76 24.75 -27.21 -20.23
C ASP A 76 24.88 -25.73 -19.84
N ASP A 77 24.36 -25.41 -18.64
CA ASP A 77 25.13 -24.82 -17.54
C ASP A 77 24.29 -24.91 -16.25
N THR A 78 24.22 -26.11 -15.67
CA THR A 78 23.48 -26.42 -14.43
C THR A 78 24.34 -26.36 -13.16
N ASP A 79 25.36 -25.51 -13.10
CA ASP A 79 26.36 -25.64 -12.01
C ASP A 79 26.21 -24.67 -10.82
N ASP A 80 25.40 -23.60 -10.86
CA ASP A 80 25.26 -22.69 -9.69
C ASP A 80 23.88 -22.75 -8.99
N LEU A 81 22.79 -22.98 -9.73
CA LEU A 81 21.47 -23.21 -9.13
C LEU A 81 21.32 -24.66 -8.61
N GLY A 82 22.05 -25.58 -9.23
CA GLY A 82 22.14 -26.99 -8.87
C GLY A 82 22.79 -27.21 -7.50
N GLU A 83 23.88 -26.52 -7.17
CA GLU A 83 24.55 -26.66 -5.87
C GLU A 83 23.75 -26.07 -4.69
N LEU A 84 23.04 -24.96 -4.91
CA LEU A 84 22.21 -24.33 -3.88
C LEU A 84 20.91 -25.11 -3.61
N MET A 85 20.30 -25.68 -4.66
CA MET A 85 19.21 -26.64 -4.50
C MET A 85 19.69 -27.98 -3.95
N ALA A 86 20.86 -28.49 -4.37
CA ALA A 86 21.42 -29.75 -3.87
C ALA A 86 21.79 -29.67 -2.39
N ASN A 87 22.33 -28.54 -1.90
CA ASN A 87 22.57 -28.37 -0.47
C ASN A 87 21.28 -28.28 0.35
N LEU A 88 20.18 -27.79 -0.24
CA LEU A 88 18.84 -27.83 0.37
C LEU A 88 18.19 -29.22 0.27
N PHE A 89 18.49 -30.01 -0.78
CA PHE A 89 17.90 -31.33 -1.06
C PHE A 89 18.71 -32.52 -0.53
N GLN A 90 20.00 -32.38 -0.22
CA GLN A 90 20.80 -33.47 0.36
C GLN A 90 20.39 -33.78 1.80
N SER A 91 19.64 -32.87 2.44
CA SER A 91 18.93 -33.13 3.69
C SER A 91 17.54 -33.77 3.50
N ALA A 92 17.00 -33.80 2.28
CA ALA A 92 15.64 -34.29 1.97
C ALA A 92 15.60 -35.60 1.13
N SER A 93 16.63 -35.90 0.33
CA SER A 93 16.66 -37.06 -0.58
C SER A 93 17.12 -38.39 0.04
N ALA A 94 17.22 -38.49 1.36
CA ALA A 94 17.37 -39.79 2.02
C ALA A 94 16.01 -40.50 2.19
N HIS A 95 15.33 -40.84 1.08
CA HIS A 95 14.13 -41.69 1.14
C HIS A 95 14.43 -43.14 0.77
N SER A 96 15.15 -43.79 1.68
CA SER A 96 14.88 -45.16 2.10
C SER A 96 15.28 -45.32 3.57
N ALA A 97 14.66 -44.53 4.46
CA ALA A 97 14.80 -44.65 5.91
C ALA A 97 13.45 -44.34 6.57
N PRO A 98 13.13 -44.99 7.70
CA PRO A 98 11.76 -45.17 8.16
C PRO A 98 11.17 -43.86 8.71
N LEU A 99 9.87 -43.69 8.49
CA LEU A 99 8.91 -42.96 9.32
C LEU A 99 9.49 -41.74 10.07
N PHE A 100 9.36 -40.57 9.44
CA PHE A 100 9.76 -39.26 9.95
C PHE A 100 9.50 -39.06 11.46
N ASP A 101 10.59 -38.99 12.23
CA ASP A 101 10.56 -38.66 13.66
C ASP A 101 10.32 -37.16 13.88
N LEU A 102 9.26 -36.84 14.64
CA LEU A 102 8.82 -35.49 14.98
C LEU A 102 9.69 -34.82 16.07
N SER A 103 10.74 -35.49 16.56
CA SER A 103 11.51 -35.08 17.74
C SER A 103 12.57 -33.98 17.52
N GLY A 104 12.94 -33.67 16.26
CA GLY A 104 14.17 -32.92 15.96
C GLY A 104 14.05 -31.46 15.52
N VAL A 105 12.84 -30.88 15.43
CA VAL A 105 12.67 -29.46 15.05
C VAL A 105 12.34 -28.65 16.30
N PRO A 106 13.11 -27.60 16.64
CA PRO A 106 12.72 -26.66 17.68
C PRO A 106 11.34 -26.11 17.35
N ILE A 107 10.41 -26.16 18.30
CA ILE A 107 9.04 -25.67 18.15
C ILE A 107 9.00 -24.19 17.72
N ASP A 108 10.11 -23.46 17.92
CA ASP A 108 10.27 -22.04 17.64
C ASP A 108 10.55 -21.70 16.16
N ASP A 109 10.87 -22.66 15.29
CA ASP A 109 11.05 -22.40 13.85
C ASP A 109 9.75 -22.59 13.06
N SER A 110 8.93 -21.54 13.06
CA SER A 110 7.65 -21.49 12.34
C SER A 110 7.80 -21.66 10.82
N VAL A 111 8.93 -21.23 10.25
CA VAL A 111 9.23 -21.37 8.82
C VAL A 111 9.54 -22.84 8.49
N GLY A 112 10.34 -23.49 9.32
CA GLY A 112 10.69 -24.91 9.16
C GLY A 112 9.47 -25.84 9.24
N LEU A 113 8.53 -25.57 10.16
CA LEU A 113 7.27 -26.32 10.25
C LEU A 113 6.43 -26.21 8.98
N TYR A 114 6.30 -24.99 8.45
CA TYR A 114 5.55 -24.73 7.22
C TYR A 114 6.14 -25.49 6.02
N PHE A 115 7.47 -25.44 5.84
CA PHE A 115 8.12 -26.16 4.74
C PHE A 115 8.02 -27.67 4.86
N ARG A 116 8.00 -28.21 6.09
CA ARG A 116 7.78 -29.65 6.30
C ARG A 116 6.39 -30.08 5.85
N GLU A 117 5.36 -29.32 6.19
CA GLU A 117 3.97 -29.62 5.77
C GLU A 117 3.82 -29.53 4.24
N MET A 118 4.39 -28.50 3.63
CA MET A 118 4.45 -28.33 2.17
C MET A 118 5.24 -29.46 1.47
N GLY A 119 6.28 -29.98 2.12
CA GLY A 119 7.13 -31.05 1.61
C GLY A 119 6.41 -32.39 1.45
N GLN A 120 5.32 -32.62 2.19
CA GLN A 120 4.59 -33.90 2.19
C GLN A 120 3.70 -34.09 0.96
N GLN A 121 3.31 -33.00 0.28
CA GLN A 121 2.41 -33.07 -0.87
C GLN A 121 3.19 -33.36 -2.15
N SER A 122 2.61 -34.18 -3.02
CA SER A 122 3.19 -34.51 -4.34
C SER A 122 2.87 -33.41 -5.35
N LEU A 123 3.70 -33.28 -6.38
CA LEU A 123 3.43 -32.40 -7.51
C LEU A 123 2.33 -33.02 -8.39
N LEU A 124 1.44 -32.19 -8.91
CA LEU A 124 0.36 -32.62 -9.81
C LEU A 124 0.84 -32.63 -11.26
N SER A 125 0.29 -33.56 -12.02
CA SER A 125 0.36 -33.58 -13.49
C SER A 125 -0.73 -32.70 -14.11
N ALA A 126 -0.58 -32.37 -15.40
CA ALA A 126 -1.58 -31.56 -16.11
C ALA A 126 -2.96 -32.23 -16.16
N ASP A 127 -3.01 -33.57 -16.30
CA ASP A 127 -4.27 -34.31 -16.32
C ASP A 127 -4.96 -34.30 -14.94
N GLU A 128 -4.17 -34.41 -13.86
CA GLU A 128 -4.67 -34.31 -12.48
C GLU A 128 -5.17 -32.89 -12.15
N GLU A 129 -4.51 -31.84 -12.66
CA GLU A 129 -4.97 -30.45 -12.54
C GLU A 129 -6.38 -30.28 -13.14
N VAL A 130 -6.61 -30.84 -14.34
CA VAL A 130 -7.91 -30.78 -15.02
C VAL A 130 -8.96 -31.59 -14.26
N GLN A 131 -8.63 -32.80 -13.79
CA GLN A 131 -9.57 -33.61 -13.03
C GLN A 131 -10.02 -32.91 -11.74
N LEU A 132 -9.09 -32.35 -10.97
CA LEU A 132 -9.42 -31.61 -9.76
C LEU A 132 -10.27 -30.37 -10.08
N ALA A 133 -9.97 -29.67 -11.18
CA ALA A 133 -10.77 -28.52 -11.61
C ALA A 133 -12.22 -28.90 -11.95
N MET A 134 -12.44 -30.03 -12.62
CA MET A 134 -13.78 -30.55 -12.90
C MET A 134 -14.55 -30.92 -11.62
N GLU A 135 -13.89 -31.56 -10.65
CA GLU A 135 -14.50 -31.90 -9.36
C GLU A 135 -14.88 -30.65 -8.56
N ILE A 136 -14.05 -29.60 -8.60
CA ILE A 136 -14.35 -28.30 -7.98
C ILE A 136 -15.57 -27.63 -8.63
N GLU A 137 -15.64 -27.64 -9.96
CA GLU A 137 -16.77 -27.07 -10.70
C GLU A 137 -18.08 -27.81 -10.37
N ALA A 138 -18.06 -29.14 -10.38
CA ALA A 138 -19.21 -29.97 -10.01
C ALA A 138 -19.69 -29.70 -8.58
N GLY A 139 -18.76 -29.57 -7.62
CA GLY A 139 -19.09 -29.19 -6.25
C GLY A 139 -19.75 -27.81 -6.15
N ARG A 140 -19.26 -26.82 -6.91
CA ARG A 140 -19.84 -25.48 -6.96
C ARG A 140 -21.25 -25.47 -7.57
N GLU A 141 -21.47 -26.21 -8.65
CA GLU A 141 -22.80 -26.38 -9.25
C GLU A 141 -23.78 -27.05 -8.27
N ALA A 142 -23.32 -28.05 -7.53
CA ALA A 142 -24.11 -28.69 -6.49
C ALA A 142 -24.53 -27.73 -5.37
N ILE A 143 -23.63 -26.84 -4.92
CA ILE A 143 -23.95 -25.76 -3.96
C ILE A 143 -25.03 -24.85 -4.53
N ASN A 144 -24.84 -24.33 -5.75
CA ASN A 144 -25.78 -23.41 -6.39
C ASN A 144 -27.17 -24.04 -6.56
N TYR A 145 -27.21 -25.32 -6.93
CA TYR A 145 -28.46 -26.07 -7.08
C TYR A 145 -29.16 -26.28 -5.72
N LEU A 146 -28.40 -26.64 -4.68
CA LEU A 146 -28.94 -26.79 -3.32
C LEU A 146 -29.52 -25.47 -2.79
N GLU A 147 -28.86 -24.34 -3.05
CA GLU A 147 -29.37 -23.02 -2.65
C GLU A 147 -30.64 -22.63 -3.39
N ALA A 148 -30.73 -22.93 -4.70
CA ALA A 148 -31.88 -22.59 -5.54
C ALA A 148 -33.13 -23.45 -5.27
N ASN A 149 -32.93 -24.73 -4.90
CA ASN A 149 -34.00 -25.73 -4.80
C ASN A 149 -34.21 -26.25 -3.37
N ARG A 150 -33.73 -25.53 -2.36
CA ARG A 150 -33.66 -25.96 -0.95
C ARG A 150 -34.96 -26.57 -0.38
N ASP A 151 -36.12 -26.08 -0.78
CA ASP A 151 -37.41 -26.49 -0.22
C ASP A 151 -38.07 -27.68 -0.95
N ASP A 152 -37.57 -28.07 -2.13
CA ASP A 152 -38.20 -29.06 -3.03
C ASP A 152 -37.39 -30.38 -3.16
N LEU A 153 -36.30 -30.53 -2.42
CA LEU A 153 -35.38 -31.68 -2.55
C LEU A 153 -35.76 -32.85 -1.63
N ASP A 154 -35.70 -34.06 -2.18
CA ASP A 154 -35.89 -35.30 -1.41
C ASP A 154 -34.63 -35.67 -0.61
N GLY A 155 -34.78 -36.51 0.41
CA GLY A 155 -33.69 -36.91 1.31
C GLY A 155 -32.49 -37.54 0.58
N ASP A 156 -32.76 -38.44 -0.38
CA ASP A 156 -31.71 -39.10 -1.15
C ASP A 156 -30.95 -38.11 -2.08
N ALA A 157 -31.67 -37.13 -2.64
CA ALA A 157 -31.06 -36.09 -3.48
C ALA A 157 -30.17 -35.13 -2.67
N LEU A 158 -30.54 -34.86 -1.42
CA LEU A 158 -29.72 -34.06 -0.50
C LEU A 158 -28.41 -34.78 -0.14
N ASP A 159 -28.44 -36.10 0.03
CA ASP A 159 -27.25 -36.89 0.34
C ASP A 159 -26.28 -36.94 -0.86
N GLU A 160 -26.79 -37.14 -2.09
CA GLU A 160 -25.98 -37.11 -3.32
C GLU A 160 -25.32 -35.74 -3.56
N LEU A 161 -26.07 -34.66 -3.37
CA LEU A 161 -25.54 -33.29 -3.47
C LEU A 161 -24.48 -33.03 -2.40
N SER A 162 -24.75 -33.42 -1.15
CA SER A 162 -23.80 -33.24 -0.06
C SER A 162 -22.48 -33.98 -0.32
N GLN A 163 -22.55 -35.19 -0.88
CA GLN A 163 -21.36 -35.96 -1.26
C GLN A 163 -20.57 -35.25 -2.37
N THR A 164 -21.26 -34.71 -3.38
CA THR A 164 -20.62 -33.97 -4.48
C THR A 164 -19.93 -32.70 -3.98
N ILE A 165 -20.55 -32.00 -3.02
CA ILE A 165 -19.96 -30.82 -2.37
C ILE A 165 -18.69 -31.21 -1.60
N GLU A 166 -18.74 -32.29 -0.81
CA GLU A 166 -17.57 -32.76 -0.05
C GLU A 166 -16.39 -33.14 -0.96
N ILE A 167 -16.68 -33.81 -2.09
CA ILE A 167 -15.67 -34.13 -3.11
C ILE A 167 -15.07 -32.85 -3.70
N GLY A 168 -15.91 -31.88 -4.09
CA GLY A 168 -15.44 -30.61 -4.64
C GLY A 168 -14.60 -29.79 -3.65
N GLU A 169 -14.98 -29.76 -2.38
CA GLU A 169 -14.21 -29.11 -1.32
C GLU A 169 -12.86 -29.81 -1.07
N ALA A 170 -12.84 -31.15 -1.07
CA ALA A 170 -11.62 -31.93 -0.96
C ALA A 170 -10.68 -31.71 -2.16
N ALA A 171 -11.22 -31.67 -3.38
CA ALA A 171 -10.49 -31.37 -4.60
C ALA A 171 -9.89 -29.96 -4.57
N ARG A 172 -10.67 -28.95 -4.12
CA ARG A 172 -10.20 -27.57 -3.91
C ARG A 172 -9.02 -27.54 -2.95
N ALA A 173 -9.16 -28.18 -1.78
CA ALA A 173 -8.10 -28.23 -0.78
C ALA A 173 -6.84 -28.95 -1.31
N HIS A 174 -7.01 -30.01 -2.11
CA HIS A 174 -5.90 -30.73 -2.71
C HIS A 174 -5.15 -29.88 -3.73
N LEU A 175 -5.86 -29.22 -4.65
CA LEU A 175 -5.27 -28.34 -5.67
C LEU A 175 -4.50 -27.17 -5.03
N ILE A 176 -5.03 -26.57 -3.96
CA ILE A 176 -4.34 -25.52 -3.20
C ILE A 176 -3.05 -26.08 -2.57
N ARG A 177 -3.15 -27.18 -1.81
CA ARG A 177 -2.01 -27.74 -1.07
C ARG A 177 -0.86 -28.14 -1.99
N ALA A 178 -1.15 -28.76 -3.14
CA ALA A 178 -0.15 -29.16 -4.12
C ALA A 178 0.62 -27.97 -4.72
N ASN A 179 -0.01 -26.81 -4.80
CA ASN A 179 0.56 -25.59 -5.41
C ASN A 179 1.15 -24.59 -4.41
N THR A 180 1.19 -24.91 -3.12
CA THR A 180 1.83 -24.05 -2.09
C THR A 180 3.31 -23.76 -2.36
N ARG A 181 4.02 -24.68 -3.04
CA ARG A 181 5.43 -24.48 -3.45
C ARG A 181 5.61 -23.32 -4.44
N LEU A 182 4.66 -23.16 -5.36
CA LEU A 182 4.65 -22.06 -6.33
C LEU A 182 4.52 -20.70 -5.61
N VAL A 183 3.72 -20.63 -4.56
CA VAL A 183 3.60 -19.41 -3.76
C VAL A 183 4.93 -19.03 -3.13
N VAL A 184 5.66 -20.01 -2.58
CA VAL A 184 6.97 -19.78 -1.97
C VAL A 184 8.00 -19.30 -3.00
N SER A 185 8.04 -19.89 -4.20
CA SER A 185 8.99 -19.47 -5.25
C SER A 185 8.72 -18.04 -5.69
N ILE A 186 7.46 -17.65 -5.87
CA ILE A 186 7.07 -16.28 -6.22
C ILE A 186 7.37 -15.31 -5.09
N ALA A 187 6.93 -15.60 -3.85
CA ALA A 187 7.13 -14.74 -2.69
C ALA A 187 8.62 -14.50 -2.38
N LYS A 188 9.51 -15.44 -2.73
CA LYS A 188 10.96 -15.32 -2.55
C LYS A 188 11.54 -14.09 -3.26
N LYS A 189 10.99 -13.73 -4.44
CA LYS A 189 11.37 -12.54 -5.23
C LYS A 189 11.05 -11.22 -4.50
N TYR A 190 10.17 -11.25 -3.49
CA TYR A 190 9.69 -10.07 -2.74
C TYR A 190 10.28 -9.89 -1.35
N ARG A 191 11.26 -10.71 -0.96
CA ARG A 191 11.95 -10.58 0.32
C ARG A 191 12.67 -9.23 0.44
N GLY A 192 12.64 -8.66 1.65
CA GLY A 192 13.30 -7.38 1.94
C GLY A 192 12.54 -6.13 1.48
N ARG A 193 11.28 -6.25 1.04
CA ARG A 193 10.41 -5.12 0.65
C ARG A 193 9.54 -4.56 1.79
N GLY A 194 9.89 -4.86 3.05
CA GLY A 194 9.25 -4.32 4.25
C GLY A 194 8.34 -5.28 5.03
N LEU A 195 7.82 -6.34 4.38
CA LEU A 195 7.05 -7.40 5.04
C LEU A 195 7.91 -8.62 5.38
N GLN A 196 7.51 -9.37 6.43
CA GLN A 196 8.14 -10.64 6.77
C GLN A 196 7.83 -11.69 5.69
N PHE A 197 8.77 -12.61 5.47
CA PHE A 197 8.63 -13.62 4.43
C PHE A 197 7.42 -14.54 4.62
N LEU A 198 7.08 -14.92 5.86
CA LEU A 198 5.88 -15.70 6.15
C LEU A 198 4.61 -14.96 5.76
N ASP A 199 4.54 -13.66 6.05
CA ASP A 199 3.38 -12.83 5.70
C ASP A 199 3.22 -12.74 4.17
N LEU A 200 4.31 -12.59 3.43
CA LEU A 200 4.28 -12.64 1.96
C LEU A 200 3.75 -14.00 1.45
N ILE A 201 4.17 -15.11 2.06
CA ILE A 201 3.67 -16.44 1.71
C ILE A 201 2.17 -16.56 2.02
N GLN A 202 1.71 -16.06 3.17
CA GLN A 202 0.29 -16.14 3.51
C GLN A 202 -0.58 -15.31 2.56
N GLU A 203 -0.16 -14.09 2.23
CA GLU A 203 -0.85 -13.24 1.26
C GLU A 203 -0.82 -13.87 -0.14
N GLY A 204 0.28 -14.51 -0.52
CA GLY A 204 0.38 -15.30 -1.74
C GLY A 204 -0.55 -16.52 -1.75
N ASN A 205 -0.72 -17.22 -0.62
CA ASN A 205 -1.66 -18.33 -0.49
C ASN A 205 -3.11 -17.84 -0.65
N VAL A 206 -3.43 -16.63 -0.18
CA VAL A 206 -4.73 -15.99 -0.44
C VAL A 206 -4.92 -15.72 -1.93
N GLY A 207 -3.88 -15.28 -2.64
CA GLY A 207 -3.87 -15.18 -4.10
C GLY A 207 -4.12 -16.51 -4.78
N LEU A 208 -3.39 -17.56 -4.38
CA LEU A 208 -3.56 -18.92 -4.91
C LEU A 208 -4.98 -19.46 -4.72
N MET A 209 -5.60 -19.25 -3.55
CA MET A 209 -6.99 -19.67 -3.31
C MET A 209 -7.96 -19.01 -4.29
N LYS A 210 -7.79 -17.71 -4.57
CA LYS A 210 -8.59 -17.00 -5.57
C LYS A 210 -8.35 -17.52 -6.98
N ALA A 211 -7.10 -17.88 -7.32
CA ALA A 211 -6.79 -18.51 -8.60
C ALA A 211 -7.54 -19.83 -8.76
N VAL A 212 -7.55 -20.68 -7.74
CA VAL A 212 -8.27 -21.97 -7.76
C VAL A 212 -9.77 -21.78 -7.99
N GLU A 213 -10.38 -20.77 -7.37
CA GLU A 213 -11.82 -20.49 -7.52
C GLU A 213 -12.22 -20.02 -8.93
N LYS A 214 -11.30 -19.35 -9.63
CA LYS A 214 -11.54 -18.74 -10.93
C LYS A 214 -10.83 -19.45 -12.09
N TYR A 215 -10.20 -20.59 -11.83
CA TYR A 215 -9.48 -21.32 -12.86
C TYR A 215 -10.44 -22.00 -13.81
N ASP A 216 -10.19 -21.84 -15.12
CA ASP A 216 -10.97 -22.44 -16.19
C ASP A 216 -10.08 -23.41 -16.97
N TYR A 217 -10.33 -24.71 -16.79
CA TYR A 217 -9.56 -25.77 -17.44
C TYR A 217 -9.86 -25.89 -18.94
N THR A 218 -10.98 -25.35 -19.42
CA THR A 218 -11.38 -25.45 -20.83
C THR A 218 -10.47 -24.65 -21.76
N ARG A 219 -9.78 -23.64 -21.20
CA ARG A 219 -8.82 -22.81 -21.94
C ARG A 219 -7.49 -23.53 -22.18
N GLY A 220 -7.22 -24.67 -21.56
CA GLY A 220 -6.03 -25.50 -21.86
C GLY A 220 -4.69 -24.92 -21.42
N ASN A 221 -4.68 -23.81 -20.67
CA ASN A 221 -3.48 -23.25 -20.05
C ASN A 221 -3.16 -24.00 -18.75
N ARG A 222 -1.87 -24.11 -18.40
CA ARG A 222 -1.46 -24.71 -17.12
C ARG A 222 -1.97 -23.89 -15.94
N PHE A 223 -2.33 -24.57 -14.85
CA PHE A 223 -2.79 -23.89 -13.64
C PHE A 223 -1.72 -22.95 -13.08
N SER A 224 -0.44 -23.34 -13.13
CA SER A 224 0.68 -22.53 -12.65
C SER A 224 0.74 -21.16 -13.32
N THR A 225 0.61 -21.10 -14.65
CA THR A 225 0.59 -19.86 -15.44
C THR A 225 -0.52 -18.93 -14.94
N TYR A 226 -1.74 -19.43 -14.77
CA TYR A 226 -2.85 -18.62 -14.27
C TYR A 226 -2.67 -18.20 -12.80
N ALA A 227 -2.19 -19.12 -11.96
CA ALA A 227 -2.02 -18.89 -10.52
C ALA A 227 -0.94 -17.87 -10.21
N THR A 228 0.15 -17.84 -10.98
CA THR A 228 1.25 -16.88 -10.79
C THR A 228 0.74 -15.45 -10.77
N TRP A 229 -0.19 -15.09 -11.64
CA TRP A 229 -0.75 -13.73 -11.69
C TRP A 229 -1.47 -13.36 -10.39
N TRP A 230 -2.38 -14.21 -9.92
CA TRP A 230 -3.14 -13.98 -8.69
C TRP A 230 -2.24 -13.95 -7.44
N ILE A 231 -1.23 -14.80 -7.39
CA ILE A 231 -0.26 -14.85 -6.29
C ILE A 231 0.55 -13.55 -6.29
N ARG A 232 1.11 -13.16 -7.44
CA ARG A 232 1.90 -11.93 -7.59
C ARG A 232 1.09 -10.71 -7.20
N GLN A 233 -0.14 -10.60 -7.69
CA GLN A 233 -1.03 -9.49 -7.40
C GLN A 233 -1.37 -9.40 -5.90
N ALA A 234 -1.66 -10.54 -5.26
CA ALA A 234 -1.90 -10.57 -3.82
C ALA A 234 -0.66 -10.12 -3.02
N VAL A 235 0.52 -10.62 -3.37
CA VAL A 235 1.80 -10.27 -2.72
C VAL A 235 2.14 -8.78 -2.92
N SER A 236 2.09 -8.28 -4.16
CA SER A 236 2.36 -6.87 -4.47
C SER A 236 1.41 -5.94 -3.74
N ARG A 237 0.11 -6.27 -3.73
CA ARG A 237 -0.92 -5.50 -3.02
C ARG A 237 -0.70 -5.50 -1.51
N ALA A 238 -0.36 -6.64 -0.92
CA ALA A 238 -0.06 -6.73 0.50
C ALA A 238 1.12 -5.84 0.89
N ILE A 239 2.18 -5.83 0.08
CA ILE A 239 3.33 -4.93 0.27
C ILE A 239 2.89 -3.47 0.21
N ALA A 240 2.11 -3.08 -0.79
CA ALA A 240 1.63 -1.70 -0.91
C ALA A 240 0.80 -1.26 0.31
N ASP A 241 -0.03 -2.16 0.84
CA ASP A 241 -0.99 -1.86 1.90
C ASP A 241 -0.43 -1.95 3.33
N GLN A 242 0.56 -2.82 3.55
CA GLN A 242 1.01 -3.21 4.90
C GLN A 242 2.51 -3.01 5.15
N ALA A 243 3.36 -2.87 4.11
CA ALA A 243 4.81 -2.85 4.31
C ALA A 243 5.35 -1.60 5.02
N ARG A 244 4.54 -0.54 5.14
CA ARG A 244 4.94 0.71 5.78
C ARG A 244 4.18 0.97 7.06
N THR A 245 4.87 1.55 8.04
CA THR A 245 4.28 2.02 9.31
C THR A 245 3.17 3.04 9.07
N ILE A 246 3.35 3.94 8.10
CA ILE A 246 2.32 4.88 7.65
C ILE A 246 1.81 4.40 6.30
N ARG A 247 0.57 3.93 6.28
CA ARG A 247 -0.07 3.41 5.07
C ARG A 247 -0.14 4.49 3.98
N ILE A 248 0.28 4.12 2.77
CA ILE A 248 0.16 4.93 1.55
C ILE A 248 -0.85 4.23 0.62
N PRO A 249 -1.75 4.96 -0.06
CA PRO A 249 -2.63 4.36 -1.05
C PRO A 249 -1.88 3.66 -2.20
N VAL A 250 -2.41 2.56 -2.73
CA VAL A 250 -1.76 1.71 -3.77
C VAL A 250 -1.31 2.50 -5.00
N HIS A 251 -2.16 3.36 -5.58
CA HIS A 251 -1.82 4.18 -6.76
C HIS A 251 -0.62 5.12 -6.51
N MET A 252 -0.41 5.56 -5.27
CA MET A 252 0.76 6.37 -4.91
C MET A 252 2.01 5.51 -4.80
N PHE A 253 1.88 4.26 -4.31
CA PHE A 253 2.97 3.28 -4.27
C PHE A 253 3.46 2.91 -5.67
N GLU A 254 2.54 2.64 -6.62
CA GLU A 254 2.86 2.42 -8.04
C GLU A 254 3.64 3.61 -8.63
N THR A 255 3.14 4.84 -8.37
CA THR A 255 3.80 6.06 -8.85
C THR A 255 5.21 6.22 -8.26
N ILE A 256 5.39 5.91 -6.98
CA ILE A 256 6.71 5.93 -6.31
C ILE A 256 7.65 4.92 -6.96
N ASN A 257 7.21 3.69 -7.20
CA ASN A 257 8.04 2.67 -7.83
C ASN A 257 8.38 3.03 -9.29
N LYS A 258 7.45 3.63 -10.03
CA LYS A 258 7.73 4.16 -11.38
C LYS A 258 8.83 5.22 -11.34
N ILE A 259 8.74 6.17 -10.40
CA ILE A 259 9.77 7.19 -10.20
C ILE A 259 11.13 6.56 -9.84
N ILE A 260 11.17 5.60 -8.91
CA ILE A 260 12.41 4.92 -8.50
C ILE A 260 13.04 4.14 -9.65
N ARG A 261 12.24 3.45 -10.48
CA ARG A 261 12.72 2.74 -11.68
C ARG A 261 13.37 3.70 -12.67
N ILE A 262 12.64 4.73 -13.09
CA ILE A 262 13.13 5.75 -14.02
C ILE A 262 14.39 6.43 -13.45
N GLN A 263 14.40 6.75 -12.15
CA GLN A 263 15.57 7.34 -11.50
C GLN A 263 16.81 6.42 -11.61
N ARG A 264 16.66 5.11 -11.38
CA ARG A 264 17.76 4.14 -11.53
C ARG A 264 18.26 4.05 -12.97
N ASP A 265 17.35 4.01 -13.94
CA ASP A 265 17.69 3.97 -15.36
C ASP A 265 18.42 5.25 -15.78
N MET A 266 17.99 6.41 -15.28
CA MET A 266 18.66 7.69 -15.51
C MET A 266 20.03 7.77 -14.86
N VAL A 267 20.21 7.21 -13.65
CA VAL A 267 21.54 7.12 -13.01
C VAL A 267 22.50 6.33 -13.88
N GLN A 268 22.04 5.23 -14.48
CA GLN A 268 22.85 4.43 -15.40
C GLN A 268 23.18 5.18 -16.70
N LYS A 269 22.21 5.90 -17.29
CA LYS A 269 22.40 6.66 -18.53
C LYS A 269 23.27 7.92 -18.35
N LEU A 270 23.08 8.66 -17.25
CA LEU A 270 23.73 9.96 -17.00
C LEU A 270 25.03 9.84 -16.19
N GLY A 271 25.25 8.74 -15.47
CA GLY A 271 26.37 8.57 -14.55
C GLY A 271 26.32 9.49 -13.32
N ARG A 272 25.18 10.13 -13.07
CA ARG A 272 24.89 11.00 -11.92
C ARG A 272 23.44 10.88 -11.50
N GLU A 273 23.11 11.34 -10.30
CA GLU A 273 21.70 11.45 -9.89
C GLU A 273 20.95 12.47 -10.76
N PRO A 274 19.76 12.11 -11.28
CA PRO A 274 18.96 13.02 -12.10
C PRO A 274 18.35 14.12 -11.25
N MET A 275 18.21 15.30 -11.83
CA MET A 275 17.47 16.38 -11.19
C MET A 275 15.97 16.08 -11.24
N ILE A 276 15.19 16.55 -10.25
CA ILE A 276 13.72 16.39 -10.24
C ILE A 276 13.10 16.93 -11.53
N GLU A 277 13.66 18.00 -12.07
CA GLU A 277 13.21 18.65 -13.30
C GLU A 277 13.47 17.80 -14.55
N GLU A 278 14.60 17.07 -14.60
CA GLU A 278 14.93 16.12 -15.67
C GLU A 278 14.08 14.86 -15.56
N LEU A 279 13.84 14.39 -14.33
CA LEU A 279 13.00 13.22 -14.05
C LEU A 279 11.56 13.43 -14.55
N VAL A 280 11.04 14.66 -14.47
CA VAL A 280 9.70 15.00 -15.00
C VAL A 280 9.61 14.83 -16.52
N LEU A 281 10.73 14.94 -17.25
CA LEU A 281 10.74 14.78 -18.71
C LEU A 281 10.63 13.32 -19.14
N GLU A 282 11.09 12.41 -18.30
CA GLU A 282 10.99 10.97 -18.52
C GLU A 282 9.69 10.39 -17.91
N LEU A 283 9.00 11.19 -17.09
CA LEU A 283 7.67 10.86 -16.57
C LEU A 283 6.59 11.33 -17.55
N ASP A 284 5.53 10.54 -17.73
CA ASP A 284 4.38 10.83 -18.62
C ASP A 284 3.46 11.96 -18.11
N TYR A 285 4.02 13.03 -17.54
CA TYR A 285 3.29 14.20 -17.06
C TYR A 285 3.20 15.33 -18.08
N LEU A 286 4.00 15.25 -19.14
CA LEU A 286 4.05 16.23 -20.23
C LEU A 286 3.80 15.51 -21.56
N GLU A 287 3.18 16.22 -22.52
CA GLU A 287 3.02 15.70 -23.87
C GLU A 287 4.37 15.67 -24.61
N PRO A 288 4.57 14.79 -25.60
CA PRO A 288 5.85 14.69 -26.32
C PRO A 288 6.36 16.03 -26.88
N LYS A 289 5.46 16.86 -27.42
CA LYS A 289 5.79 18.20 -27.91
C LYS A 289 6.25 19.16 -26.81
N GLU A 290 5.67 19.03 -25.62
CA GLU A 290 6.05 19.82 -24.45
C GLU A 290 7.42 19.37 -23.92
N ILE A 291 7.68 18.06 -23.90
CA ILE A 291 8.98 17.49 -23.51
C ILE A 291 10.09 18.01 -24.42
N ASP A 292 9.89 17.98 -25.74
CA ASP A 292 10.88 18.47 -26.71
C ASP A 292 11.16 19.97 -26.54
N ALA A 293 10.10 20.77 -26.29
CA ALA A 293 10.25 22.19 -26.00
C ALA A 293 11.07 22.43 -24.72
N VAL A 294 10.82 21.66 -23.65
CA VAL A 294 11.60 21.78 -22.39
C VAL A 294 13.04 21.30 -22.57
N ARG A 295 13.29 20.25 -23.36
CA ARG A 295 14.66 19.83 -23.69
C ARG A 295 15.43 20.92 -24.45
N GLN A 296 14.81 21.53 -25.47
CA GLN A 296 15.40 22.67 -26.19
C GLN A 296 15.66 23.88 -25.30
N HIS A 297 14.80 24.11 -24.30
CA HIS A 297 15.02 25.15 -23.30
C HIS A 297 16.23 24.84 -22.42
N LEU A 298 16.40 23.60 -21.98
CA LEU A 298 17.53 23.17 -21.14
C LEU A 298 18.88 23.22 -21.88
N GLU A 299 18.89 23.02 -23.19
CA GLU A 299 20.10 23.06 -24.02
C GLU A 299 20.51 24.50 -24.39
N ASP A 300 19.56 25.32 -24.85
CA ASP A 300 19.85 26.61 -25.50
C ASP A 300 19.34 27.84 -24.72
N ASP A 301 18.77 27.68 -23.51
CA ASP A 301 18.10 28.74 -22.73
C ASP A 301 16.98 29.47 -23.53
N SER A 302 16.37 28.77 -24.48
CA SER A 302 15.33 29.33 -25.37
C SER A 302 14.03 29.65 -24.61
N PRO A 303 13.28 30.71 -24.97
CA PRO A 303 12.09 31.08 -24.22
C PRO A 303 10.97 30.04 -24.36
N LEU A 304 10.56 29.45 -23.24
CA LEU A 304 9.41 28.54 -23.15
C LEU A 304 8.07 29.28 -23.16
N ASP A 305 7.04 28.62 -23.69
CA ASP A 305 5.65 29.05 -23.50
C ASP A 305 5.35 29.11 -21.99
N PRO A 306 4.84 30.23 -21.46
CA PRO A 306 4.46 30.37 -20.05
C PRO A 306 3.54 29.26 -19.52
N LEU A 307 2.69 28.67 -20.37
CA LEU A 307 1.82 27.56 -19.97
C LEU A 307 2.62 26.27 -19.73
N VAL A 308 3.52 25.93 -20.66
CA VAL A 308 4.38 24.74 -20.57
C VAL A 308 5.32 24.88 -19.37
N PHE A 309 5.93 26.05 -19.18
CA PHE A 309 6.78 26.32 -18.02
C PHE A 309 6.05 26.16 -16.70
N ARG A 310 4.81 26.66 -16.60
CA ARG A 310 3.96 26.48 -15.41
C ARG A 310 3.65 25.01 -15.14
N LYS A 311 3.29 24.25 -16.19
CA LYS A 311 2.96 22.82 -16.10
C LYS A 311 4.18 22.01 -15.65
N TRP A 312 5.34 22.23 -16.27
CA TRP A 312 6.61 21.58 -15.89
C TRP A 312 6.96 21.84 -14.42
N ARG A 313 6.90 23.10 -13.96
CA ARG A 313 7.16 23.46 -12.57
C ARG A 313 6.17 22.84 -11.58
N GLN A 314 4.89 22.74 -11.96
CA GLN A 314 3.87 22.08 -11.16
C GLN A 314 4.12 20.58 -11.05
N SER A 315 4.46 19.92 -12.16
CA SER A 315 4.82 18.50 -12.20
C SER A 315 6.07 18.22 -11.36
N ALA A 316 7.10 19.07 -11.42
CA ALA A 316 8.27 18.96 -10.55
C ALA A 316 7.90 19.11 -9.06
N GLY A 317 6.96 20.01 -8.73
CA GLY A 317 6.39 20.13 -7.40
C GLY A 317 5.66 18.87 -6.93
N LYS A 318 4.91 18.23 -7.83
CA LYS A 318 4.22 16.96 -7.57
C LYS A 318 5.21 15.83 -7.29
N VAL A 319 6.22 15.64 -8.14
CA VAL A 319 7.29 14.64 -7.94
C VAL A 319 8.01 14.87 -6.62
N ARG A 320 8.37 16.11 -6.29
CA ARG A 320 8.99 16.45 -5.01
C ARG A 320 8.11 16.06 -3.81
N ASN A 321 6.81 16.31 -3.90
CA ASN A 321 5.89 15.91 -2.83
C ASN A 321 5.76 14.39 -2.73
N ILE A 322 5.72 13.67 -3.85
CA ILE A 322 5.69 12.19 -3.87
C ILE A 322 6.95 11.61 -3.22
N LEU A 323 8.13 12.11 -3.61
CA LEU A 323 9.40 11.68 -3.02
C LEU A 323 9.46 11.95 -1.50
N ARG A 324 8.87 13.06 -1.04
CA ARG A 324 8.75 13.35 0.39
C ARG A 324 7.83 12.37 1.11
N ILE A 325 6.71 11.99 0.50
CA ILE A 325 5.78 10.99 1.07
C ILE A 325 6.41 9.59 1.10
N SER A 326 7.31 9.29 0.16
CA SER A 326 8.01 8.01 0.09
C SER A 326 9.06 7.78 1.20
N GLN A 327 9.35 8.78 2.04
CA GLN A 327 10.33 8.64 3.11
C GLN A 327 9.78 7.80 4.25
N ASP A 328 10.54 6.79 4.68
CA ASP A 328 10.17 5.96 5.82
C ASP A 328 10.54 6.67 7.14
N PRO A 329 9.71 6.54 8.20
CA PRO A 329 10.00 7.12 9.50
C PRO A 329 11.23 6.46 10.14
N MET A 330 12.00 7.24 10.89
CA MET A 330 13.16 6.75 11.63
C MET A 330 12.76 6.34 13.05
N SER A 331 13.47 5.36 13.61
CA SER A 331 13.32 4.99 15.03
C SER A 331 13.85 6.10 15.93
N LEU A 332 13.11 6.41 16.99
CA LEU A 332 13.57 7.32 18.05
C LEU A 332 14.71 6.72 18.88
N GLU A 333 14.82 5.40 18.90
CA GLU A 333 15.89 4.67 19.59
C GLU A 333 17.18 4.60 18.76
N LEU A 334 17.20 5.20 17.56
CA LEU A 334 18.40 5.26 16.74
C LEU A 334 19.51 5.97 17.53
N PRO A 335 20.65 5.31 17.80
CA PRO A 335 21.73 5.94 18.54
C PRO A 335 22.34 7.07 17.70
N VAL A 336 22.60 8.21 18.34
CA VAL A 336 23.16 9.41 17.70
C VAL A 336 24.51 9.73 18.34
N GLY A 337 25.56 9.78 17.51
CA GLY A 337 26.94 10.10 17.93
C GLY A 337 27.87 8.88 17.98
N GLN A 338 29.16 9.14 18.26
CA GLN A 338 30.20 8.10 18.41
C GLN A 338 30.59 7.83 19.88
N ASP A 339 30.14 8.67 20.82
CA ASP A 339 30.50 8.57 22.24
C ASP A 339 29.40 7.87 23.04
N ASP A 340 29.79 6.82 23.79
CA ASP A 340 29.05 6.04 24.81
C ASP A 340 27.51 5.95 24.68
N ASP A 341 27.05 5.03 23.82
CA ASP A 341 25.88 4.10 23.90
C ASP A 341 24.51 4.54 24.51
N GLN A 342 24.25 5.80 24.83
CA GLN A 342 23.01 6.21 25.51
C GLN A 342 22.22 7.32 24.82
N THR A 343 22.83 8.16 23.98
CA THR A 343 22.09 9.26 23.35
C THR A 343 21.29 8.77 22.17
N GLN A 344 19.97 8.76 22.31
CA GLN A 344 19.03 8.34 21.29
C GLN A 344 18.48 9.56 20.54
N LEU A 345 18.03 9.36 19.30
CA LEU A 345 17.41 10.42 18.51
C LEU A 345 16.22 11.08 19.24
N GLY A 346 15.45 10.28 19.97
CA GLY A 346 14.30 10.72 20.76
C GLY A 346 14.63 11.78 21.82
N ASP A 347 15.85 11.76 22.37
CA ASP A 347 16.27 12.71 23.42
C ASP A 347 16.39 14.15 22.91
N PHE A 348 16.49 14.34 21.60
CA PHE A 348 16.58 15.66 20.96
C PHE A 348 15.24 16.24 20.52
N ILE A 349 14.13 15.50 20.68
CA ILE A 349 12.80 15.94 20.26
C ILE A 349 12.14 16.70 21.42
N GLU A 350 12.00 18.02 21.24
CA GLU A 350 11.29 18.88 22.18
C GLU A 350 9.78 18.58 22.19
N ASP A 351 9.16 18.61 23.37
CA ASP A 351 7.70 18.54 23.49
C ASP A 351 7.10 19.97 23.47
N PRO A 352 6.43 20.39 22.38
CA PRO A 352 5.87 21.73 22.27
C PRO A 352 4.61 21.93 23.13
N SER A 353 4.05 20.87 23.73
CA SER A 353 2.85 20.95 24.56
C SER A 353 3.15 21.35 26.01
N VAL A 354 4.40 21.19 26.45
CA VAL A 354 4.81 21.51 27.82
C VAL A 354 4.92 23.03 27.96
N VAL A 355 4.15 23.58 28.90
CA VAL A 355 4.29 24.99 29.28
C VAL A 355 5.55 25.16 30.09
N GLU A 356 6.46 26.01 29.63
CA GLU A 356 7.69 26.30 30.35
C GLU A 356 7.39 26.84 31.77
N PRO A 357 8.20 26.51 32.79
CA PRO A 357 7.98 27.01 34.15
C PRO A 357 7.89 28.54 34.25
N VAL A 358 8.63 29.24 33.39
CA VAL A 358 8.61 30.71 33.30
C VAL A 358 7.26 31.20 32.77
N ASP A 359 6.71 30.55 31.74
CA ASP A 359 5.41 30.88 31.18
C ASP A 359 4.27 30.54 32.15
N ALA A 360 4.37 29.42 32.85
CA ALA A 360 3.40 29.03 33.88
C ALA A 360 3.39 30.04 35.04
N ALA A 361 4.57 30.44 35.53
CA ALA A 361 4.71 31.46 36.55
C ALA A 361 4.18 32.82 36.07
N SER A 362 4.48 33.20 34.83
CA SER A 362 4.00 34.46 34.23
C SER A 362 2.48 34.47 34.11
N LYS A 363 1.86 33.35 33.72
CA LYS A 363 0.38 33.20 33.68
C LYS A 363 -0.25 33.35 35.07
N GLU A 364 0.37 32.77 36.11
CA GLU A 364 -0.16 32.87 37.48
C GLU A 364 0.03 34.27 38.07
N LEU A 365 1.18 34.90 37.83
CA LEU A 365 1.42 36.31 38.18
C LEU A 365 0.46 37.24 37.46
N LEU A 366 0.20 37.02 36.17
CA LEU A 366 -0.80 37.76 35.41
C LEU A 366 -2.20 37.62 36.02
N ARG A 367 -2.61 36.39 36.39
CA ARG A 367 -3.90 36.16 37.07
C ARG A 367 -4.00 36.94 38.38
N GLU A 368 -2.94 36.96 39.18
CA GLU A 368 -2.91 37.73 40.43
C GLU A 368 -3.01 39.25 40.18
N GLN A 369 -2.25 39.77 39.20
CA GLN A 369 -2.31 41.18 38.84
C GLN A 369 -3.67 41.60 38.28
N VAL A 370 -4.30 40.74 37.46
CA VAL A 370 -5.67 40.97 36.97
C VAL A 370 -6.65 41.02 38.14
N ARG A 371 -6.59 40.08 39.09
CA ARG A 371 -7.43 40.12 40.31
C ARG A 371 -7.23 41.40 41.12
N ASN A 372 -5.97 41.83 41.31
CA ASN A 372 -5.65 43.07 42.03
C ASN A 372 -6.23 44.30 41.32
N VAL A 373 -6.14 44.37 39.99
CA VAL A 373 -6.66 45.48 39.18
C VAL A 373 -8.20 45.49 39.14
N LEU A 374 -8.84 44.31 39.11
CA LEU A 374 -10.29 44.15 39.27
C LEU A 374 -10.78 44.54 40.67
N GLY A 375 -9.88 44.51 41.68
CA GLY A 375 -10.08 45.02 43.03
C GLY A 375 -10.60 46.48 43.09
N PHE A 376 -10.19 47.32 42.14
CA PHE A 376 -10.56 48.75 42.09
C PHE A 376 -11.92 49.04 41.44
N LEU A 377 -12.59 48.02 40.90
CA LEU A 377 -13.95 48.12 40.39
C LEU A 377 -14.97 47.91 41.52
N THR A 378 -16.19 48.40 41.33
CA THR A 378 -17.29 48.07 42.25
C THR A 378 -17.65 46.60 42.13
N ASP A 379 -18.24 46.00 43.16
CA ASP A 379 -18.58 44.55 43.15
C ASP A 379 -19.45 44.16 41.94
N ARG A 380 -20.38 45.04 41.53
CA ARG A 380 -21.18 44.85 40.31
C ARG A 380 -20.40 44.99 39.01
N GLU A 381 -19.41 45.89 38.95
CA GLU A 381 -18.56 46.05 37.76
C GLU A 381 -17.57 44.88 37.64
N ARG A 382 -17.03 44.41 38.76
CA ARG A 382 -16.13 43.25 38.81
C ARG A 382 -16.84 41.97 38.38
N ALA A 383 -17.99 41.67 38.98
CA ALA A 383 -18.72 40.43 38.68
C ALA A 383 -19.19 40.36 37.21
N VAL A 384 -19.55 41.49 36.60
CA VAL A 384 -19.87 41.55 35.15
C VAL A 384 -18.65 41.24 34.29
N ILE A 385 -17.46 41.72 34.65
CA ILE A 385 -16.22 41.47 33.89
C ILE A 385 -15.72 40.03 34.10
N GLU A 386 -15.75 39.50 35.33
CA GLU A 386 -15.35 38.13 35.65
C GLU A 386 -16.20 37.10 34.90
N MET A 387 -17.51 37.32 34.85
CA MET A 387 -18.42 36.45 34.11
C MET A 387 -18.30 36.65 32.60
N ARG A 388 -18.18 37.89 32.11
CA ARG A 388 -18.12 38.16 30.66
C ARG A 388 -16.92 37.48 29.98
N PHE A 389 -15.75 37.54 30.63
CA PHE A 389 -14.47 37.01 30.11
C PHE A 389 -14.08 35.68 30.74
N GLY A 390 -15.01 35.00 31.44
CA GLY A 390 -14.77 33.66 31.96
C GLY A 390 -13.59 33.54 32.92
N LEU A 391 -13.30 34.57 33.72
CA LEU A 391 -12.12 34.58 34.60
C LEU A 391 -12.22 33.57 35.75
N ASN A 392 -13.44 33.12 36.09
CA ASN A 392 -13.71 32.09 37.11
C ASN A 392 -13.98 30.71 36.49
N ASP A 393 -14.82 30.65 35.44
CA ASP A 393 -15.32 29.37 34.89
C ASP A 393 -14.61 28.96 33.58
N GLY A 394 -13.66 29.76 33.09
CA GLY A 394 -12.91 29.51 31.85
C GLY A 394 -13.73 29.67 30.56
N LYS A 395 -14.96 30.16 30.64
CA LYS A 395 -15.89 30.32 29.51
C LYS A 395 -16.39 31.75 29.37
N ASP A 396 -16.33 32.28 28.15
CA ASP A 396 -16.88 33.59 27.83
C ASP A 396 -18.42 33.53 27.77
N HIS A 397 -19.10 34.41 28.52
CA HIS A 397 -20.55 34.49 28.54
C HIS A 397 -21.08 35.63 27.66
N THR A 398 -22.20 35.44 26.98
CA THR A 398 -22.79 36.51 26.15
C THR A 398 -23.42 37.62 27.01
N LEU A 399 -23.52 38.85 26.47
CA LEU A 399 -24.14 39.98 27.20
C LEU A 399 -25.59 39.71 27.62
N GLU A 400 -26.28 38.81 26.92
CA GLU A 400 -27.66 38.40 27.24
C GLU A 400 -27.69 37.38 28.39
N GLU A 401 -26.73 36.45 28.44
CA GLU A 401 -26.56 35.50 29.55
C GLU A 401 -26.19 36.24 30.84
N VAL A 402 -25.20 37.13 30.78
CA VAL A 402 -24.83 37.97 31.93
C VAL A 402 -26.01 38.87 32.34
N GLY A 403 -26.76 39.43 31.38
CA GLY A 403 -27.95 40.23 31.68
C GLY A 403 -29.03 39.44 32.42
N ARG A 404 -29.23 38.17 32.05
CA ARG A 404 -30.21 37.29 32.70
C ARG A 404 -29.86 37.03 34.16
N GLU A 405 -28.58 36.82 34.46
CA GLU A 405 -28.12 36.54 35.82
C GLU A 405 -28.18 37.77 36.74
N PHE A 406 -27.79 38.94 36.23
CA PHE A 406 -27.83 40.19 37.00
C PHE A 406 -29.23 40.86 37.01
N GLY A 407 -30.24 40.27 36.38
CA GLY A 407 -31.62 40.78 36.31
C GLY A 407 -31.74 42.11 35.54
N VAL A 408 -30.92 42.29 34.50
CA VAL A 408 -30.68 43.57 33.83
C VAL A 408 -30.67 43.40 32.31
N THR A 409 -31.07 44.44 31.56
CA THR A 409 -31.07 44.38 30.09
C THR A 409 -29.66 44.27 29.51
N ARG A 410 -29.52 43.61 28.36
CA ARG A 410 -28.28 43.50 27.59
C ARG A 410 -27.54 44.84 27.43
N GLU A 411 -28.26 45.90 27.06
CA GLU A 411 -27.67 47.22 26.85
C GLU A 411 -27.11 47.81 28.15
N ARG A 412 -27.74 47.50 29.29
CA ARG A 412 -27.24 47.96 30.58
C ARG A 412 -25.99 47.20 31.02
N ILE A 413 -25.84 45.91 30.71
CA ILE A 413 -24.58 45.18 30.91
C ILE A 413 -23.47 45.77 30.04
N ARG A 414 -23.74 46.06 28.77
CA ARG A 414 -22.80 46.73 27.84
C ARG A 414 -22.31 48.07 28.38
N GLN A 415 -23.20 48.87 28.97
CA GLN A 415 -22.83 50.14 29.62
C GLN A 415 -21.93 49.95 30.84
N ILE A 416 -22.21 48.92 31.67
CA ILE A 416 -21.41 48.61 32.85
C ILE A 416 -20.01 48.13 32.43
N GLU A 417 -19.92 47.25 31.43
CA GLU A 417 -18.68 46.79 30.82
C GLU A 417 -17.84 47.95 30.27
N ALA A 418 -18.43 48.80 29.42
CA ALA A 418 -17.72 49.94 28.84
C ALA A 418 -17.21 50.92 29.91
N LYS A 419 -17.98 51.11 30.99
CA LYS A 419 -17.59 51.94 32.13
C LYS A 419 -16.46 51.30 32.94
N ALA A 420 -16.51 49.99 33.17
CA ALA A 420 -15.47 49.23 33.86
C ALA A 420 -14.16 49.26 33.06
N LEU A 421 -14.19 48.92 31.76
CA LEU A 421 -13.03 48.98 30.87
C LEU A 421 -12.42 50.39 30.80
N ARG A 422 -13.25 51.45 30.76
CA ARG A 422 -12.76 52.83 30.79
C ARG A 422 -12.01 53.16 32.09
N LYS A 423 -12.46 52.64 33.24
CA LYS A 423 -11.78 52.80 34.53
C LYS A 423 -10.47 52.00 34.59
N LEU A 424 -10.46 50.79 34.04
CA LEU A 424 -9.26 49.94 33.98
C LEU A 424 -8.19 50.49 33.04
N ARG A 425 -8.59 51.20 31.98
CA ARG A 425 -7.70 51.83 31.00
C ARG A 425 -6.90 53.03 31.55
N HIS A 426 -7.21 53.51 32.75
CA HIS A 426 -6.47 54.62 33.36
C HIS A 426 -4.98 54.26 33.57
N PRO A 427 -4.02 55.14 33.23
CA PRO A 427 -2.58 54.82 33.22
C PRO A 427 -2.03 54.29 34.55
N SER A 428 -2.59 54.72 35.68
CA SER A 428 -2.17 54.22 37.00
C SER A 428 -2.54 52.76 37.26
N ARG A 429 -3.51 52.20 36.53
CA ARG A 429 -4.03 50.83 36.68
C ARG A 429 -3.56 49.91 35.57
N SER A 430 -3.42 50.43 34.35
CA SER A 430 -2.95 49.66 33.19
C SER A 430 -1.43 49.50 33.12
N LYS A 431 -0.65 50.28 33.88
CA LYS A 431 0.82 50.19 33.89
C LYS A 431 1.32 48.79 34.31
N ALA A 432 0.71 48.18 35.34
CA ALA A 432 1.12 46.85 35.82
C ALA A 432 0.75 45.69 34.88
N LEU A 433 -0.23 45.89 34.00
CA LEU A 433 -0.68 44.89 33.01
C LEU A 433 -0.02 45.07 31.64
N ARG A 434 0.70 46.19 31.41
CA ARG A 434 1.39 46.44 30.14
C ARG A 434 2.59 45.54 29.92
N ASP A 435 3.23 45.10 31.00
CA ASP A 435 4.44 44.27 30.92
C ASP A 435 4.12 42.83 30.48
N TYR A 436 2.83 42.43 30.46
CA TYR A 436 2.35 41.11 30.01
C TYR A 436 1.75 41.10 28.60
N LEU A 437 1.86 42.23 27.87
CA LEU A 437 1.34 42.39 26.50
C LEU A 437 2.39 42.09 25.41
N SER A 438 3.59 41.68 25.81
CA SER A 438 4.70 41.32 24.92
C SER A 438 4.65 39.87 24.48
#